data_AF-A0A923DDJ8-F1
#
_entry.id   AF-A0A923DDJ8-F1
#
_cell.length_a   1.000
_cell.length_b   1.000
_cell.length_c   1.000
_cell.angle_alpha   90.00
_cell.angle_beta   90.00
_cell.angle_gamma   90.00
#
_symmetry.space_group_name_H-M   'P 1'
#
loop_
_entity.id
_entity.type
_entity.pdbx_description
1 polymer ?
#
loop_
_entity_poly.entity_id
_entity_poly.type
_entity_poly.pdbx_seq_one_letter_code
_entity_poly.pdbx_strand_id
1 'polypeptide(L)' 'MTTKELKNKVIRKINQIDDDEVLNEIYRMLDDANQDEEVFQLSGNHKKAIEEAKSQIESGEFLTNKQVNQEIGKWLNK' A
#
# COMPACT_ATOMS: atom_id res chain seq x y z
N MET A 1 -9.59 -29.31 11.64
CA MET A 1 -9.98 -28.97 10.27
C MET A 1 -8.72 -28.79 9.45
N THR A 2 -8.56 -29.53 8.37
CA THR A 2 -7.38 -29.45 7.50
C THR A 2 -7.50 -28.28 6.53
N THR A 3 -6.37 -27.82 5.97
CA THR A 3 -6.36 -26.77 4.93
C THR A 3 -7.24 -27.16 3.74
N LYS A 4 -7.26 -28.45 3.38
CA LYS A 4 -8.11 -28.99 2.31
C LYS A 4 -9.59 -28.87 2.66
N GLU A 5 -9.97 -29.21 3.89
CA GLU A 5 -11.35 -29.08 4.37
C GLU A 5 -11.81 -27.62 4.39
N LEU A 6 -10.94 -26.69 4.78
CA LEU A 6 -11.25 -25.27 4.81
C LEU A 6 -11.46 -24.71 3.39
N LYS A 7 -10.56 -25.02 2.43
CA LYS A 7 -10.72 -24.62 1.02
C LYS A 7 -12.05 -25.08 0.45
N ASN A 8 -12.42 -26.34 0.69
CA ASN A 8 -13.70 -26.88 0.22
C ASN A 8 -14.92 -26.17 0.82
N LYS A 9 -14.86 -25.79 2.10
CA LYS A 9 -15.93 -25.01 2.74
C LYS A 9 -16.07 -23.60 2.14
N VAL A 10 -14.96 -22.93 1.86
CA VAL A 10 -14.94 -21.59 1.25
C VAL A 10 -15.54 -21.65 -0.16
N ILE A 11 -15.07 -22.58 -1.01
CA ILE A 11 -15.62 -22.76 -2.37
C ILE A 11 -17.13 -23.01 -2.33
N ARG A 12 -17.58 -23.88 -1.41
CA ARG A 12 -19.01 -24.17 -1.27
C ARG A 12 -19.82 -22.93 -0.88
N LYS A 13 -19.26 -22.04 -0.06
CA LYS A 13 -19.92 -20.79 0.33
C LYS A 13 -19.97 -19.78 -0.80
N ILE A 14 -18.89 -19.63 -1.56
CA ILE A 14 -18.84 -18.76 -2.74
C ILE A 14 -19.89 -19.19 -3.77
N ASN A 15 -20.01 -20.49 -4.05
CA ASN A 15 -21.01 -21.03 -5.00
C ASN A 15 -22.48 -20.86 -4.56
N GLN A 16 -22.75 -20.34 -3.35
CA GLN A 16 -24.10 -20.08 -2.84
C GLN A 16 -24.45 -18.58 -2.87
N ILE A 17 -23.55 -17.73 -3.34
CA ILE A 17 -23.74 -16.28 -3.41
C ILE A 17 -24.20 -15.94 -4.82
N ASP A 18 -25.37 -15.31 -4.93
CA ASP A 18 -25.91 -14.80 -6.21
C ASP A 18 -25.71 -13.28 -6.37
N ASP A 19 -25.17 -12.62 -5.34
CA ASP A 19 -24.91 -11.18 -5.33
C ASP A 19 -23.52 -10.88 -5.92
N ASP A 20 -23.51 -10.27 -7.10
CA ASP A 20 -22.28 -9.92 -7.84
C ASP A 20 -21.40 -8.91 -7.08
N GLU A 21 -21.97 -8.02 -6.27
CA GLU A 21 -21.20 -7.06 -5.48
C GLU A 21 -20.42 -7.79 -4.39
N VAL A 22 -21.07 -8.74 -3.71
CA VAL A 22 -20.44 -9.59 -2.70
C VAL A 22 -19.36 -10.48 -3.32
N LEU A 23 -19.61 -11.06 -4.50
CA LEU A 23 -18.61 -11.85 -5.22
C LEU A 23 -17.39 -11.02 -5.62
N ASN A 24 -17.59 -9.77 -6.06
CA ASN A 24 -16.49 -8.87 -6.42
C ASN A 24 -15.61 -8.51 -5.21
N GLU A 25 -16.20 -8.24 -4.06
CA GLU A 25 -15.43 -7.94 -2.85
C GLU A 25 -14.63 -9.16 -2.36
N ILE A 26 -15.23 -10.37 -2.41
CA ILE A 26 -14.51 -11.62 -2.09
C ILE A 26 -13.37 -11.84 -3.08
N TYR A 27 -13.59 -11.58 -4.38
CA TYR A 27 -12.55 -11.71 -5.39
C TYR A 27 -11.37 -10.80 -5.10
N ARG A 28 -11.59 -9.51 -4.82
CA ARG A 28 -10.53 -8.55 -4.48
C ARG A 28 -9.73 -9.01 -3.26
N MET A 29 -10.41 -9.42 -2.19
CA MET A 29 -9.75 -9.91 -0.98
C MET A 29 -8.86 -11.14 -1.26
N LEU A 30 -9.34 -12.06 -2.10
CA LEU A 30 -8.58 -13.24 -2.48
C LEU A 30 -7.43 -12.92 -3.45
N ASP A 31 -7.62 -11.96 -4.35
CA ASP A 31 -6.58 -11.49 -5.26
C ASP A 31 -5.44 -10.85 -4.46
N ASP A 32 -5.75 -9.89 -3.59
CA ASP A 32 -4.80 -9.23 -2.69
C ASP A 32 -4.03 -10.24 -1.80
N ALA A 33 -4.73 -11.24 -1.26
CA ALA A 33 -4.11 -12.27 -0.42
C ALA A 33 -3.18 -13.22 -1.19
N ASN A 34 -3.31 -13.29 -2.52
CA ASN A 34 -2.47 -14.11 -3.40
C ASN A 34 -1.54 -13.26 -4.28
N GLN A 35 -1.56 -11.94 -4.15
CA GLN A 35 -0.46 -11.14 -4.64
C GLN A 35 0.75 -11.55 -3.82
N ASP A 36 1.71 -12.22 -4.47
CA ASP A 36 3.08 -12.14 -3.98
C ASP A 36 3.32 -10.64 -3.83
N GLU A 37 3.52 -10.15 -2.59
CA GLU A 37 3.95 -8.77 -2.36
C GLU A 37 5.26 -8.61 -3.12
N GLU A 38 5.17 -8.23 -4.41
CA GLU A 38 6.34 -7.93 -5.21
C GLU A 38 6.96 -6.73 -4.53
N VAL A 39 7.99 -7.01 -3.72
CA VAL A 39 8.71 -5.99 -2.98
C VAL A 39 9.10 -4.91 -3.97
N PHE A 40 8.48 -3.73 -3.80
CA PHE A 40 8.61 -2.65 -4.75
C PHE A 40 10.09 -2.33 -4.95
N GLN A 41 10.59 -2.56 -6.17
CA GLN A 41 11.98 -2.34 -6.49
C GLN A 41 12.22 -0.86 -6.74
N LEU A 42 12.91 -0.20 -5.80
CA LEU A 42 13.27 1.20 -5.95
C LEU A 42 14.08 1.43 -7.23
N SER A 43 13.62 2.37 -8.05
CA SER A 43 14.37 2.86 -9.20
C SER A 43 15.68 3.52 -8.77
N GLY A 44 16.60 3.71 -9.71
CA GLY A 44 17.85 4.45 -9.45
C GLY A 44 17.58 5.87 -8.93
N ASN A 45 16.51 6.52 -9.40
CA ASN A 45 16.13 7.86 -8.95
C ASN A 45 15.57 7.85 -7.53
N HIS A 46 14.76 6.84 -7.17
CA HIS A 46 14.27 6.70 -5.79
C HIS A 46 15.41 6.49 -4.81
N LYS A 47 16.37 5.62 -5.14
CA LYS A 47 17.55 5.39 -4.29
C LYS A 47 18.37 6.67 -4.11
N LYS A 48 18.60 7.42 -5.19
CA LYS A 48 19.31 8.72 -5.12
C LYS A 48 18.58 9.73 -4.23
N ALA A 49 17.26 9.88 -4.39
CA ALA A 49 16.47 10.80 -3.58
C ALA A 49 16.51 10.42 -2.08
N ILE A 50 16.50 9.13 -1.76
CA ILE A 50 16.62 8.65 -0.38
C ILE A 50 18.00 8.96 0.21
N GLU A 51 19.08 8.71 -0.55
CA GLU A 51 20.44 9.02 -0.08
C GLU A 51 20.66 10.53 0.10
N GLU A 52 20.11 11.34 -0.81
CA GLU A 52 20.11 12.80 -0.66
C GLU A 52 19.37 13.23 0.60
N ALA A 53 18.15 12.72 0.83
CA ALA A 53 17.36 13.05 2.02
C ALA A 53 18.07 12.64 3.32
N LYS A 54 18.75 11.48 3.35
CA LYS A 54 19.56 11.07 4.51
C LYS A 54 20.70 12.04 4.76
N SER A 55 21.43 12.42 3.72
CA SER A 55 22.53 13.38 3.83
C SER A 55 22.05 14.76 4.30
N GLN A 56 20.88 15.20 3.84
CA GLN A 56 20.26 16.46 4.27
C GLN A 56 19.90 16.42 5.76
N ILE A 57 19.36 15.31 6.26
CA ILE A 57 19.07 15.15 7.69
C ILE A 57 20.35 15.23 8.52
N GLU A 58 21.41 14.55 8.08
CA GLU A 58 22.72 14.57 8.75
C GLU A 58 23.38 15.96 8.75
N SER A 59 23.22 16.73 7.68
CA SER A 59 23.74 18.11 7.58
C SER A 59 22.85 19.15 8.26
N GLY A 60 21.70 18.75 8.81
CA GLY A 60 20.73 19.66 9.42
C GLY A 60 19.87 20.43 8.42
N GLU A 61 19.89 20.04 7.15
CA GLU A 61 19.06 20.55 6.05
C GLU A 61 17.64 19.95 6.09
N PHE A 62 17.01 19.96 7.25
CA PHE A 62 15.62 19.55 7.41
C PHE A 62 14.73 20.75 7.78
N LEU A 63 13.45 20.63 7.45
CA LEU A 63 12.43 21.58 7.89
C LEU A 63 11.72 21.04 9.13
N THR A 64 11.52 21.89 10.13
CA THR A 64 10.62 21.58 11.24
C THR A 64 9.19 21.49 10.74
N ASN A 65 8.36 20.76 11.48
CA ASN A 65 6.92 20.67 11.20
C ASN A 65 6.26 22.05 11.02
N LYS A 66 6.68 23.06 11.79
CA LYS A 66 6.18 24.43 11.65
C LYS A 66 6.55 25.06 10.30
N GLN A 67 7.80 24.90 9.85
CA GLN A 67 8.27 25.42 8.57
C GLN A 67 7.58 24.71 7.40
N VAL A 68 7.44 23.38 7.46
CA VAL A 68 6.73 22.60 6.44
C VAL A 68 5.28 23.07 6.29
N ASN A 69 4.54 23.22 7.40
CA ASN A 69 3.15 23.66 7.36
C ASN A 69 2.99 25.08 6.78
N GLN A 70 3.96 25.97 7.02
CA GLN A 70 3.96 27.30 6.41
C GLN A 70 4.15 27.24 4.88
N GLU A 71 5.06 26.39 4.39
CA GLU A 71 5.28 26.22 2.94
C GLU A 71 4.07 25.58 2.26
N ILE A 72 3.47 24.55 2.86
CA ILE A 72 2.23 23.93 2.36
C ILE A 72 1.12 24.98 2.25
N GLY A 73 0.96 25.83 3.27
CA GLY A 73 0.00 26.92 3.24
C GLY A 73 0.23 27.90 2.08
N LYS A 74 1.48 28.20 1.74
CA LYS A 74 1.79 29.06 0.57
C LYS A 74 1.44 28.38 -0.76
N TRP A 75 1.67 27.08 -0.87
CA TRP A 75 1.36 26.31 -2.08
C TRP A 75 -0.14 26.20 -2.34
N LEU A 76 -0.93 25.95 -1.30
CA LEU A 76 -2.38 25.80 -1.40
C LEU A 76 -3.13 27.11 -1.66
N ASN A 77 -2.49 28.26 -1.41
CA ASN A 77 -3.04 29.58 -1.66
C ASN A 77 -2.55 30.21 -2.99
N LYS A 78 -1.89 29.41 -3.85
CA LYS A 78 -1.62 29.76 -5.25
C LYS A 78 -2.72 29.23 -6.15
#